data_AF-A0A238Z8R6-F1
#
_entry.id   AF-A0A238Z8R6-F1
#
_cell.length_a   1.000
_cell.length_b   1.000
_cell.length_c   1.000
_cell.angle_alpha   90.00
_cell.angle_beta   90.00
_cell.angle_gamma   90.00
#
_symmetry.space_group_name_H-M   'P 1'
#
loop_
_entity.id
_entity.type
_entity.pdbx_description
1 polymer ?
#
loop_
_entity_poly.entity_id
_entity_poly.type
_entity_poly.pdbx_seq_one_letter_code
_entity_poly.pdbx_strand_id
1 'polypeptide(L)'
;MPDDHDDPAVEQAEPPLAEAFDAAALLDGPVAEDDLSADAIAQRAETTRGAGRRPCKHCGRPIPRGVRRDAEYCSPAHRTAHHKAGRKAEAAELAPVRTLRGETAQLGQLLAAFEERTGVLTELLNGAVAEATDQAEQARREVQTARRHTDEAETRAKLAEDRADEADAAAKAARADRDDKVADARRDAREQVADARADAERAWRQAGQAQRAQQVAEQEAAAERHLREVAQQQAADAEQARADTAARLDAAHQETTSLLEELQAARAQLAEEQTRHAAATDRADAAEAALSKTRDQLADAHRQERTARDSAARSDRAAKEHAATATAAREDAERARAEVQAARAAADAAMAEVRRQLEEARAEARTQRERAATAEQRAQTAEHAAEQAARAARGDQ
;
A
#
# COMPACT_ATOMS: atom_id res chain seq x y z
N MET A 1 -64.23 -31.19 -81.85
CA MET A 1 -64.14 -29.88 -81.15
C MET A 1 -62.78 -29.21 -81.32
N PRO A 2 -62.44 -28.71 -82.52
CA PRO A 2 -63.02 -29.02 -83.82
C PRO A 2 -62.08 -29.92 -84.66
N ASP A 3 -62.33 -30.18 -85.96
CA ASP A 3 -63.41 -30.96 -86.60
C ASP A 3 -62.92 -31.31 -88.04
N ASP A 4 -63.82 -31.77 -88.92
CA ASP A 4 -63.70 -31.95 -90.39
C ASP A 4 -62.82 -33.12 -90.92
N HIS A 5 -63.28 -34.02 -91.82
CA HIS A 5 -64.04 -33.90 -93.10
C HIS A 5 -63.16 -33.41 -94.27
N ASP A 6 -63.14 -33.98 -95.49
CA ASP A 6 -64.17 -34.72 -96.24
C ASP A 6 -63.64 -35.79 -97.25
N ASP A 7 -64.59 -36.50 -97.89
CA ASP A 7 -64.47 -37.48 -99.01
C ASP A 7 -64.80 -36.77 -100.37
N PRO A 8 -65.10 -37.40 -101.55
CA PRO A 8 -64.92 -38.78 -102.06
C PRO A 8 -64.32 -38.85 -103.50
N ALA A 9 -64.39 -40.03 -104.13
CA ALA A 9 -64.30 -40.21 -105.59
C ALA A 9 -65.46 -41.09 -106.13
N VAL A 10 -65.87 -40.89 -107.38
CA VAL A 10 -67.06 -41.54 -108.00
C VAL A 10 -66.73 -42.10 -109.40
N GLU A 11 -67.26 -43.29 -109.72
CA GLU A 11 -67.02 -44.03 -110.97
C GLU A 11 -68.27 -44.12 -111.88
N GLN A 12 -68.17 -44.74 -113.07
CA GLN A 12 -68.93 -44.42 -114.29
C GLN A 12 -70.08 -45.39 -114.67
N ALA A 13 -70.87 -45.06 -115.71
CA ALA A 13 -71.91 -45.92 -116.31
C ALA A 13 -72.20 -45.59 -117.81
N GLU A 14 -72.61 -46.58 -118.63
CA GLU A 14 -72.92 -46.46 -120.08
C GLU A 14 -74.10 -47.36 -120.58
N PRO A 15 -74.78 -47.07 -121.73
CA PRO A 15 -75.86 -47.91 -122.34
C PRO A 15 -75.72 -48.31 -123.87
N PRO A 16 -76.60 -49.20 -124.47
CA PRO A 16 -76.43 -49.90 -125.79
C PRO A 16 -77.52 -49.71 -126.91
N LEU A 17 -77.43 -50.36 -128.12
CA LEU A 17 -78.45 -50.33 -129.27
C LEU A 17 -78.40 -51.49 -130.38
N ALA A 18 -79.24 -51.51 -131.48
CA ALA A 18 -79.69 -52.70 -132.33
C ALA A 18 -79.78 -52.66 -133.95
N GLU A 19 -80.74 -53.35 -134.68
CA GLU A 19 -80.69 -54.04 -136.06
C GLU A 19 -81.66 -53.63 -137.30
N ALA A 20 -81.60 -54.25 -138.57
CA ALA A 20 -82.69 -54.54 -139.67
C ALA A 20 -82.55 -54.28 -141.28
N PHE A 21 -83.59 -54.50 -142.21
CA PHE A 21 -83.66 -54.92 -143.73
C PHE A 21 -84.62 -54.14 -144.78
N ASP A 22 -84.99 -54.37 -146.14
CA ASP A 22 -84.55 -54.92 -147.53
C ASP A 22 -85.60 -54.77 -148.81
N ALA A 23 -85.30 -55.14 -150.12
CA ALA A 23 -86.13 -55.50 -151.40
C ALA A 23 -86.42 -54.59 -152.75
N ALA A 24 -86.92 -55.10 -153.98
CA ALA A 24 -87.17 -54.46 -155.40
C ALA A 24 -88.00 -55.31 -156.54
N ALA A 25 -88.36 -55.13 -157.90
CA ALA A 25 -88.48 -54.18 -159.14
C ALA A 25 -89.18 -54.82 -160.50
N LEU A 26 -89.39 -54.22 -161.77
CA LEU A 26 -89.48 -54.79 -163.27
C LEU A 26 -90.26 -54.05 -164.56
N LEU A 27 -89.92 -54.25 -165.92
CA LEU A 27 -90.12 -53.55 -167.34
C LEU A 27 -91.57 -53.64 -168.08
N ASP A 28 -91.97 -53.15 -169.32
CA ASP A 28 -91.46 -52.43 -170.59
C ASP A 28 -92.53 -51.58 -171.41
N GLY A 29 -92.13 -50.61 -172.30
CA GLY A 29 -92.88 -50.16 -173.53
C GLY A 29 -93.07 -48.63 -173.87
N PRO A 30 -92.91 -48.13 -175.14
CA PRO A 30 -93.07 -46.70 -175.50
C PRO A 30 -94.20 -46.32 -176.53
N VAL A 31 -94.82 -45.14 -176.38
CA VAL A 31 -95.88 -44.55 -177.27
C VAL A 31 -95.56 -43.07 -177.61
N ALA A 32 -96.19 -42.42 -178.59
CA ALA A 32 -96.05 -40.97 -178.84
C ALA A 32 -96.98 -40.13 -177.94
N GLU A 33 -96.59 -38.88 -177.62
CA GLU A 33 -97.28 -38.00 -176.66
C GLU A 33 -97.49 -38.63 -175.27
N ASP A 34 -96.37 -39.03 -174.65
CA ASP A 34 -96.31 -39.48 -173.26
C ASP A 34 -96.65 -38.37 -172.26
N ASP A 35 -97.47 -38.67 -171.25
CA ASP A 35 -97.48 -37.91 -169.99
C ASP A 35 -96.08 -37.96 -169.34
N LEU A 36 -95.58 -36.81 -168.90
CA LEU A 36 -94.28 -36.62 -168.27
C LEU A 36 -94.38 -36.33 -166.76
N SER A 37 -95.52 -36.64 -166.13
CA SER A 37 -95.63 -36.69 -164.67
C SER A 37 -94.58 -37.62 -164.06
N ALA A 38 -94.19 -37.33 -162.81
CA ALA A 38 -93.20 -38.14 -162.10
C ALA A 38 -93.65 -39.59 -161.98
N ASP A 39 -94.95 -39.83 -161.75
CA ASP A 39 -95.53 -41.16 -161.65
C ASP A 39 -95.60 -41.86 -163.01
N ALA A 40 -95.95 -41.20 -164.11
CA ALA A 40 -95.91 -41.81 -165.44
C ALA A 40 -94.47 -42.14 -165.89
N ILE A 41 -93.48 -41.33 -165.50
CA ILE A 41 -92.06 -41.62 -165.73
C ILE A 41 -91.58 -42.76 -164.81
N ALA A 42 -91.93 -42.75 -163.52
CA ALA A 42 -91.56 -43.80 -162.58
C ALA A 42 -92.21 -45.13 -162.96
N GLN A 43 -93.48 -45.12 -163.36
CA GLN A 43 -94.19 -46.28 -163.87
C GLN A 43 -93.55 -46.75 -165.18
N ARG A 44 -93.32 -45.91 -166.20
CA ARG A 44 -92.54 -46.30 -167.40
C ARG A 44 -91.08 -46.68 -167.10
N ALA A 45 -90.49 -46.29 -165.97
CA ALA A 45 -89.11 -46.63 -165.58
C ALA A 45 -89.02 -47.91 -164.74
N GLU A 46 -90.07 -48.22 -163.96
CA GLU A 46 -90.33 -49.52 -163.36
C GLU A 46 -90.57 -50.48 -164.50
N THR A 47 -91.62 -50.19 -165.27
CA THR A 47 -91.92 -50.65 -166.62
C THR A 47 -90.84 -50.22 -167.65
N THR A 48 -89.56 -50.03 -167.23
CA THR A 48 -88.36 -50.39 -168.03
C THR A 48 -87.23 -51.18 -167.28
N ARG A 49 -87.51 -52.07 -166.29
CA ARG A 49 -86.49 -52.88 -165.53
C ARG A 49 -86.54 -54.46 -165.53
N GLY A 50 -87.41 -55.13 -166.29
CA GLY A 50 -87.67 -56.59 -166.34
C GLY A 50 -87.52 -57.33 -167.70
N ALA A 51 -88.36 -57.06 -168.71
CA ALA A 51 -88.27 -57.60 -170.09
C ALA A 51 -87.02 -57.15 -170.93
N GLY A 52 -85.82 -57.11 -170.32
CA GLY A 52 -84.53 -57.19 -171.01
C GLY A 52 -83.90 -55.92 -171.65
N ARG A 53 -84.20 -54.71 -171.18
CA ARG A 53 -83.68 -53.41 -171.68
C ARG A 53 -83.26 -52.45 -170.55
N ARG A 54 -82.85 -51.21 -170.87
CA ARG A 54 -82.45 -50.17 -169.89
C ARG A 54 -83.36 -48.93 -170.01
N PRO A 55 -83.85 -48.34 -168.89
CA PRO A 55 -84.56 -47.05 -168.91
C PRO A 55 -83.63 -45.88 -169.27
N CYS A 56 -84.17 -44.85 -169.91
CA CYS A 56 -83.64 -43.50 -169.74
C CYS A 56 -84.16 -42.87 -168.43
N LYS A 57 -83.25 -42.37 -167.59
CA LYS A 57 -83.54 -41.74 -166.28
C LYS A 57 -84.54 -40.57 -166.29
N HIS A 58 -84.81 -39.96 -167.45
CA HIS A 58 -85.63 -38.74 -167.56
C HIS A 58 -86.97 -38.94 -168.27
N CYS A 59 -87.25 -40.09 -168.88
CA CYS A 59 -88.52 -40.32 -169.57
C CYS A 59 -89.07 -41.76 -169.47
N GLY A 60 -88.30 -42.71 -168.90
CA GLY A 60 -88.72 -44.10 -168.76
C GLY A 60 -88.79 -44.88 -170.09
N ARG A 61 -88.21 -44.37 -171.18
CA ARG A 61 -88.21 -45.11 -172.47
C ARG A 61 -87.02 -46.07 -172.59
N PRO A 62 -87.18 -47.20 -173.32
CA PRO A 62 -86.13 -48.19 -173.49
C PRO A 62 -85.02 -47.68 -174.43
N ILE A 63 -83.78 -47.76 -173.96
CA ILE A 63 -82.59 -47.36 -174.72
C ILE A 63 -82.19 -48.48 -175.70
N PRO A 64 -81.79 -48.19 -176.95
CA PRO A 64 -81.27 -49.18 -177.90
C PRO A 64 -80.08 -49.97 -177.34
N ARG A 65 -80.01 -51.28 -177.62
CA ARG A 65 -78.88 -52.11 -177.19
C ARG A 65 -77.60 -51.70 -177.92
N GLY A 66 -76.54 -51.39 -177.17
CA GLY A 66 -75.20 -51.06 -177.68
C GLY A 66 -74.68 -49.67 -177.31
N VAL A 67 -75.57 -48.70 -177.04
CA VAL A 67 -75.19 -47.31 -176.72
C VAL A 67 -75.04 -47.06 -175.22
N ARG A 68 -74.01 -46.29 -174.83
CA ARG A 68 -73.71 -45.98 -173.42
C ARG A 68 -74.37 -44.70 -172.90
N ARG A 69 -74.66 -43.70 -173.75
CA ARG A 69 -75.20 -42.38 -173.34
C ARG A 69 -76.73 -42.35 -173.48
N ASP A 70 -77.43 -42.04 -172.38
CA ASP A 70 -78.90 -42.07 -172.31
C ASP A 70 -79.56 -40.98 -173.16
N ALA A 71 -78.94 -39.79 -173.21
CA ALA A 71 -79.60 -38.57 -173.69
C ALA A 71 -79.69 -38.43 -175.23
N GLU A 72 -78.90 -39.19 -175.99
CA GLU A 72 -78.72 -38.94 -177.43
C GLU A 72 -80.02 -39.15 -178.24
N TYR A 73 -80.81 -40.15 -177.83
CA TYR A 73 -82.12 -40.51 -178.39
C TYR A 73 -83.30 -39.78 -177.70
N CYS A 74 -83.03 -38.85 -176.78
CA CYS A 74 -84.06 -38.04 -176.13
C CYS A 74 -84.34 -36.75 -176.91
N SER A 75 -85.53 -36.18 -176.71
CA SER A 75 -85.91 -34.90 -177.30
C SER A 75 -84.97 -33.75 -176.87
N PRO A 76 -84.81 -32.69 -177.70
CA PRO A 76 -83.80 -31.65 -177.47
C PRO A 76 -83.84 -31.01 -176.07
N ALA A 77 -85.03 -30.81 -175.51
CA ALA A 77 -85.20 -30.25 -174.16
C ALA A 77 -84.51 -31.10 -173.07
N HIS A 78 -84.60 -32.43 -173.15
CA HIS A 78 -84.01 -33.35 -172.17
C HIS A 78 -82.48 -33.39 -172.26
N ARG A 79 -81.90 -33.22 -173.46
CA ARG A 79 -80.43 -33.11 -173.62
C ARG A 79 -79.86 -31.91 -172.88
N THR A 80 -80.57 -30.77 -172.90
CA THR A 80 -80.18 -29.56 -172.16
C THR A 80 -80.21 -29.75 -170.63
N ALA A 81 -81.23 -30.45 -170.11
CA ALA A 81 -81.33 -30.75 -168.68
C ALA A 81 -80.14 -31.61 -168.20
N HIS A 82 -79.76 -32.63 -168.99
CA HIS A 82 -78.67 -33.54 -168.66
C HIS A 82 -77.29 -32.85 -168.58
N HIS A 83 -77.05 -31.81 -169.40
CA HIS A 83 -75.84 -30.97 -169.31
C HIS A 83 -75.88 -29.95 -168.16
N LYS A 84 -77.06 -29.57 -167.66
CA LYS A 84 -77.20 -28.68 -166.49
C LYS A 84 -76.92 -29.41 -165.17
N ALA A 85 -77.23 -30.71 -165.11
CA ALA A 85 -76.95 -31.55 -163.94
C ALA A 85 -75.45 -31.73 -163.69
N GLY A 86 -74.67 -32.11 -164.72
CA GLY A 86 -73.24 -32.42 -164.59
C GLY A 86 -72.41 -31.28 -163.97
N ARG A 87 -72.58 -30.06 -164.49
CA ARG A 87 -71.87 -28.86 -163.99
C ARG A 87 -72.22 -28.44 -162.56
N LYS A 88 -73.23 -29.05 -161.93
CA LYS A 88 -73.58 -28.79 -160.53
C LYS A 88 -72.88 -29.74 -159.53
N ALA A 89 -72.25 -30.82 -160.01
CA ALA A 89 -71.51 -31.76 -159.17
C ALA A 89 -70.09 -31.27 -158.87
N GLU A 90 -69.32 -30.88 -159.90
CA GLU A 90 -67.92 -30.42 -159.78
C GLU A 90 -67.76 -29.21 -158.85
N ALA A 91 -68.80 -28.39 -158.70
CA ALA A 91 -68.80 -27.23 -157.81
C ALA A 91 -68.90 -27.58 -156.31
N ALA A 92 -69.23 -28.83 -155.94
CA ALA A 92 -69.45 -29.23 -154.55
C ALA A 92 -68.18 -29.77 -153.86
N GLU A 93 -67.29 -30.43 -154.58
CA GLU A 93 -66.12 -31.13 -153.98
C GLU A 93 -65.01 -30.18 -153.50
N LEU A 94 -64.98 -28.92 -153.96
CA LEU A 94 -63.91 -27.96 -153.67
C LEU A 94 -64.09 -27.15 -152.38
N ALA A 95 -65.17 -27.36 -151.62
CA ALA A 95 -65.44 -26.65 -150.38
C ALA A 95 -64.61 -27.11 -149.14
N PRO A 96 -64.46 -28.42 -148.83
CA PRO A 96 -63.92 -28.86 -147.53
C PRO A 96 -62.44 -28.54 -147.28
N VAL A 97 -61.65 -28.30 -148.33
CA VAL A 97 -60.19 -28.12 -148.23
C VAL A 97 -59.81 -26.76 -147.62
N ARG A 98 -60.75 -25.81 -147.52
CA ARG A 98 -60.48 -24.46 -147.00
C ARG A 98 -60.66 -24.30 -145.49
N THR A 99 -61.53 -25.07 -144.83
CA THR A 99 -61.76 -24.98 -143.37
C THR A 99 -60.65 -25.65 -142.58
N LEU A 100 -60.30 -26.90 -142.93
CA LEU A 100 -59.21 -27.67 -142.31
C LEU A 100 -57.87 -26.92 -142.25
N ARG A 101 -57.60 -26.04 -143.23
CA ARG A 101 -56.37 -25.23 -143.30
C ARG A 101 -56.39 -23.98 -142.41
N GLY A 102 -57.57 -23.55 -141.95
CA GLY A 102 -57.72 -22.50 -140.94
C GLY A 102 -57.65 -23.05 -139.52
N GLU A 103 -58.33 -24.16 -139.26
CA GLU A 103 -58.38 -24.83 -137.95
C GLU A 103 -56.99 -25.33 -137.52
N THR A 104 -56.22 -25.93 -138.44
CA THR A 104 -54.82 -26.34 -138.18
C THR A 104 -53.88 -25.17 -137.90
N ALA A 105 -54.13 -23.99 -138.47
CA ALA A 105 -53.35 -22.78 -138.17
C ALA A 105 -53.66 -22.22 -136.77
N GLN A 106 -54.92 -22.28 -136.33
CA GLN A 106 -55.31 -21.92 -134.97
C GLN A 106 -54.75 -22.90 -133.93
N LEU A 107 -54.71 -24.19 -134.24
CA LEU A 107 -54.10 -25.22 -133.39
C LEU A 107 -52.60 -24.96 -133.16
N GLY A 108 -51.87 -24.55 -134.19
CA GLY A 108 -50.47 -24.13 -134.05
C GLY A 108 -50.27 -22.88 -133.18
N GLN A 109 -51.18 -21.90 -133.25
CA GLN A 109 -51.16 -20.71 -132.38
C GLN A 109 -51.49 -21.05 -130.92
N LEU A 110 -52.44 -21.97 -130.68
CA LEU A 110 -52.78 -22.44 -129.34
C LEU A 110 -51.66 -23.27 -128.71
N LEU A 111 -50.97 -24.10 -129.50
CA LEU A 111 -49.77 -24.82 -129.05
C LEU A 111 -48.65 -23.84 -128.70
N ALA A 112 -48.33 -22.88 -129.57
CA ALA A 112 -47.31 -21.86 -129.28
C ALA A 112 -47.64 -21.04 -128.02
N ALA A 113 -48.90 -20.63 -127.84
CA ALA A 113 -49.34 -19.92 -126.63
C ALA A 113 -49.36 -20.81 -125.37
N PHE A 114 -49.48 -22.13 -125.52
CA PHE A 114 -49.35 -23.09 -124.41
C PHE A 114 -47.88 -23.34 -124.07
N GLU A 115 -46.99 -23.48 -125.06
CA GLU A 115 -45.54 -23.57 -124.89
C GLU A 115 -44.96 -22.29 -124.27
N GLU A 116 -45.41 -21.11 -124.71
CA GLU A 116 -45.04 -19.82 -124.11
C GLU A 116 -45.50 -19.73 -122.64
N ARG A 117 -46.77 -20.06 -122.36
CA ARG A 117 -47.30 -20.03 -120.99
C ARG A 117 -46.67 -21.06 -120.07
N THR A 118 -46.39 -22.28 -120.57
CA THR A 118 -45.71 -23.31 -119.77
C THR A 118 -44.24 -23.01 -119.60
N GLY A 119 -43.58 -22.37 -120.57
CA GLY A 119 -42.24 -21.79 -120.43
C GLY A 119 -42.22 -20.75 -119.31
N VAL A 120 -43.03 -19.69 -119.41
CA VAL A 120 -43.13 -18.64 -118.38
C VAL A 120 -43.49 -19.21 -117.00
N LEU A 121 -44.41 -20.17 -116.92
CA LEU A 121 -44.81 -20.78 -115.64
C LEU A 121 -43.71 -21.70 -115.08
N THR A 122 -42.90 -22.34 -115.94
CA THR A 122 -41.71 -23.10 -115.54
C THR A 122 -40.58 -22.18 -115.09
N GLU A 123 -40.36 -21.05 -115.75
CA GLU A 123 -39.40 -20.02 -115.32
C GLU A 123 -39.78 -19.40 -113.98
N LEU A 124 -41.07 -19.08 -113.78
CA LEU A 124 -41.61 -18.58 -112.51
C LEU A 124 -41.50 -19.63 -111.39
N LEU A 125 -41.81 -20.91 -111.66
CA LEU A 125 -41.64 -21.99 -110.68
C LEU A 125 -40.16 -22.23 -110.35
N ASN A 126 -39.27 -22.26 -111.35
CA ASN A 126 -37.84 -22.41 -111.13
C ASN A 126 -37.25 -21.23 -110.35
N GLY A 127 -37.68 -20.00 -110.65
CA GLY A 127 -37.30 -18.79 -109.91
C GLY A 127 -37.78 -18.82 -108.47
N ALA A 128 -39.05 -19.15 -108.23
CA ALA A 128 -39.62 -19.26 -106.89
C ALA A 128 -39.02 -20.41 -106.07
N VAL A 129 -38.69 -21.54 -106.71
CA VAL A 129 -37.97 -22.65 -106.06
C VAL A 129 -36.53 -22.25 -105.72
N ALA A 130 -35.82 -21.58 -106.64
CA ALA A 130 -34.46 -21.08 -106.38
C ALA A 130 -34.46 -20.07 -105.22
N GLU A 131 -35.36 -19.09 -105.24
CA GLU A 131 -35.51 -18.11 -104.16
C GLU A 131 -35.88 -18.78 -102.83
N ALA A 132 -36.81 -19.74 -102.83
CA ALA A 132 -37.16 -20.49 -101.63
C ALA A 132 -35.98 -21.34 -101.09
N THR A 133 -35.13 -21.89 -101.97
CA THR A 133 -33.91 -22.59 -101.53
C THR A 133 -32.85 -21.63 -100.98
N ASP A 134 -32.65 -20.46 -101.60
CA ASP A 134 -31.71 -19.45 -101.11
C ASP A 134 -32.17 -18.87 -99.75
N GLN A 135 -33.46 -18.56 -99.60
CA GLN A 135 -34.05 -18.15 -98.33
C GLN A 135 -33.92 -19.25 -97.26
N ALA A 136 -34.15 -20.52 -97.60
CA ALA A 136 -33.99 -21.64 -96.69
C ALA A 136 -32.52 -21.89 -96.30
N GLU A 137 -31.57 -21.69 -97.22
CA GLU A 137 -30.14 -21.72 -96.93
C GLU A 137 -29.70 -20.54 -96.05
N GLN A 138 -30.17 -19.33 -96.33
CA GLN A 138 -29.92 -18.16 -95.50
C GLN A 138 -30.43 -18.38 -94.09
N ALA A 139 -31.69 -18.80 -93.91
CA ALA A 139 -32.27 -19.10 -92.60
C ALA A 139 -31.48 -20.20 -91.86
N ARG A 140 -30.96 -21.22 -92.56
CA ARG A 140 -30.06 -22.24 -91.96
C ARG A 140 -28.73 -21.64 -91.51
N ARG A 141 -28.11 -20.75 -92.30
CA ARG A 141 -26.85 -20.05 -91.97
C ARG A 141 -27.04 -19.08 -90.79
N GLU A 142 -28.18 -18.39 -90.73
CA GLU A 142 -28.56 -17.51 -89.62
C GLU A 142 -28.80 -18.30 -88.33
N VAL A 143 -29.57 -19.40 -88.37
CA VAL A 143 -29.77 -20.29 -87.21
C VAL A 143 -28.46 -20.90 -86.72
N GLN A 144 -27.55 -21.29 -87.62
CA GLN A 144 -26.21 -21.75 -87.22
C GLN A 144 -25.37 -20.65 -86.58
N THR A 145 -25.45 -19.41 -87.07
CA THR A 145 -24.73 -18.26 -86.51
C THR A 145 -25.29 -17.88 -85.14
N ALA A 146 -26.62 -17.84 -85.00
CA ALA A 146 -27.30 -17.60 -83.73
C ALA A 146 -26.92 -18.65 -82.67
N ARG A 147 -26.90 -19.95 -83.04
CA ARG A 147 -26.43 -21.03 -82.13
C ARG A 147 -25.01 -20.78 -81.65
N ARG A 148 -24.05 -20.54 -82.56
CA ARG A 148 -22.65 -20.25 -82.18
C ARG A 148 -22.56 -19.06 -81.22
N HIS A 149 -23.31 -17.98 -81.46
CA HIS A 149 -23.31 -16.83 -80.56
C HIS A 149 -23.95 -17.10 -79.20
N THR A 150 -24.95 -18.00 -79.12
CA THR A 150 -25.44 -18.54 -77.84
C THR A 150 -24.36 -19.38 -77.16
N ASP A 151 -23.75 -20.34 -77.85
CA ASP A 151 -22.68 -21.20 -77.31
C ASP A 151 -21.50 -20.36 -76.79
N GLU A 152 -21.11 -19.32 -77.53
CA GLU A 152 -20.10 -18.32 -77.16
C GLU A 152 -20.52 -17.43 -75.98
N ALA A 153 -21.82 -17.12 -75.84
CA ALA A 153 -22.35 -16.35 -74.72
C ALA A 153 -22.42 -17.20 -73.44
N GLU A 154 -22.92 -18.44 -73.52
CA GLU A 154 -22.95 -19.41 -72.42
C GLU A 154 -21.53 -19.75 -71.96
N THR A 155 -20.60 -19.97 -72.88
CA THR A 155 -19.18 -20.20 -72.55
C THR A 155 -18.57 -19.00 -71.82
N ARG A 156 -18.85 -17.77 -72.27
CA ARG A 156 -18.37 -16.55 -71.58
C ARG A 156 -19.05 -16.30 -70.23
N ALA A 157 -20.33 -16.66 -70.09
CA ALA A 157 -21.06 -16.58 -68.84
C ALA A 157 -20.49 -17.58 -67.81
N LYS A 158 -20.31 -18.84 -68.21
CA LYS A 158 -19.68 -19.86 -67.37
C LYS A 158 -18.25 -19.47 -66.96
N LEU A 159 -17.43 -19.03 -67.90
CA LEU A 159 -16.09 -18.51 -67.60
C LEU A 159 -16.10 -17.22 -66.75
N ALA A 160 -17.25 -16.57 -66.52
CA ALA A 160 -17.39 -15.48 -65.55
C ALA A 160 -17.89 -15.98 -64.18
N GLU A 161 -18.75 -17.00 -64.16
CA GLU A 161 -19.20 -17.73 -62.98
C GLU A 161 -18.03 -18.49 -62.30
N ASP A 162 -17.27 -19.28 -63.06
CA ASP A 162 -16.06 -19.99 -62.59
C ASP A 162 -15.07 -19.01 -61.89
N ARG A 163 -14.85 -17.83 -62.47
CA ARG A 163 -13.99 -16.77 -61.90
C ARG A 163 -14.59 -16.05 -60.70
N ALA A 164 -15.93 -15.99 -60.59
CA ALA A 164 -16.60 -15.44 -59.42
C ALA A 164 -16.50 -16.40 -58.22
N ASP A 165 -16.66 -17.70 -58.47
CA ASP A 165 -16.48 -18.76 -57.47
C ASP A 165 -15.01 -18.86 -57.01
N GLU A 166 -14.03 -18.78 -57.92
CA GLU A 166 -12.61 -18.67 -57.56
C GLU A 166 -12.34 -17.45 -56.67
N ALA A 167 -12.92 -16.29 -56.99
CA ALA A 167 -12.75 -15.05 -56.23
C ALA A 167 -13.41 -15.12 -54.84
N ASP A 168 -14.60 -15.70 -54.72
CA ASP A 168 -15.27 -15.88 -53.43
C ASP A 168 -14.60 -16.98 -52.57
N ALA A 169 -14.11 -18.06 -53.19
CA ALA A 169 -13.27 -19.06 -52.51
C ALA A 169 -11.98 -18.44 -51.95
N ALA A 170 -11.29 -17.62 -52.75
CA ALA A 170 -10.12 -16.87 -52.29
C ALA A 170 -10.48 -15.85 -51.17
N ALA A 171 -11.62 -15.16 -51.28
CA ALA A 171 -12.09 -14.24 -50.26
C ALA A 171 -12.48 -14.95 -48.94
N LYS A 172 -13.06 -16.16 -49.02
CA LYS A 172 -13.34 -17.03 -47.87
C LYS A 172 -12.05 -17.51 -47.21
N ALA A 173 -11.07 -17.97 -47.99
CA ALA A 173 -9.76 -18.38 -47.48
C ALA A 173 -9.01 -17.22 -46.79
N ALA A 174 -9.00 -16.03 -47.40
CA ALA A 174 -8.39 -14.84 -46.81
C ALA A 174 -9.08 -14.35 -45.53
N ARG A 175 -10.40 -14.58 -45.38
CA ARG A 175 -11.13 -14.31 -44.13
C ARG A 175 -10.75 -15.31 -43.04
N ALA A 176 -10.64 -16.60 -43.36
CA ALA A 176 -10.20 -17.62 -42.42
C ALA A 176 -8.77 -17.35 -41.90
N ASP A 177 -7.81 -17.17 -42.82
CA ASP A 177 -6.42 -16.82 -42.49
C ASP A 177 -6.30 -15.56 -41.61
N ARG A 178 -7.11 -14.52 -41.88
CA ARG A 178 -7.21 -13.33 -41.03
C ARG A 178 -7.74 -13.67 -39.63
N ASP A 179 -8.83 -14.43 -39.55
CA ASP A 179 -9.52 -14.69 -38.28
C ASP A 179 -8.73 -15.65 -37.39
N ASP A 180 -8.00 -16.61 -37.97
CA ASP A 180 -7.00 -17.44 -37.28
C ASP A 180 -5.85 -16.58 -36.74
N LYS A 181 -5.25 -15.70 -37.56
CA LYS A 181 -4.20 -14.76 -37.10
C LYS A 181 -4.68 -13.80 -36.00
N VAL A 182 -5.95 -13.40 -36.02
CA VAL A 182 -6.58 -12.62 -34.95
C VAL A 182 -6.81 -13.47 -33.69
N ALA A 183 -7.10 -14.78 -33.82
CA ALA A 183 -7.19 -15.70 -32.69
C ALA A 183 -5.81 -15.95 -32.05
N ASP A 184 -4.76 -16.14 -32.86
CA ASP A 184 -3.37 -16.26 -32.43
C ASP A 184 -2.91 -15.01 -31.68
N ALA A 185 -2.98 -13.82 -32.30
CA ALA A 185 -2.59 -12.58 -31.64
C ALA A 185 -3.37 -12.30 -30.34
N ARG A 186 -4.61 -12.78 -30.21
CA ARG A 186 -5.40 -12.72 -28.97
C ARG A 186 -4.99 -13.76 -27.93
N ARG A 187 -4.42 -14.89 -28.32
CA ARG A 187 -3.81 -15.89 -27.44
C ARG A 187 -2.48 -15.37 -26.92
N ASP A 188 -1.59 -14.92 -27.80
CA ASP A 188 -0.27 -14.38 -27.46
C ASP A 188 -0.39 -13.18 -26.50
N ALA A 189 -1.32 -12.26 -26.76
CA ALA A 189 -1.58 -11.12 -25.88
C ALA A 189 -2.13 -11.52 -24.50
N ARG A 190 -2.86 -12.64 -24.38
CA ARG A 190 -3.32 -13.17 -23.09
C ARG A 190 -2.19 -13.84 -22.32
N GLU A 191 -1.31 -14.54 -23.02
CA GLU A 191 -0.13 -15.20 -22.45
C GLU A 191 0.87 -14.15 -21.93
N GLN A 192 1.19 -13.13 -22.72
CA GLN A 192 2.00 -11.98 -22.28
C GLN A 192 1.41 -11.26 -21.05
N VAL A 193 0.09 -11.11 -20.97
CA VAL A 193 -0.58 -10.53 -19.79
C VAL A 193 -0.54 -11.47 -18.57
N ALA A 194 -0.59 -12.78 -18.78
CA ALA A 194 -0.44 -13.77 -17.72
C ALA A 194 1.00 -13.80 -17.17
N ASP A 195 2.01 -13.78 -18.04
CA ASP A 195 3.42 -13.72 -17.67
C ASP A 195 3.77 -12.41 -16.96
N ALA A 196 3.37 -11.26 -17.52
CA ALA A 196 3.58 -9.96 -16.87
C ALA A 196 2.91 -9.88 -15.49
N ARG A 197 1.75 -10.53 -15.31
CA ARG A 197 1.10 -10.65 -13.99
C ARG A 197 1.87 -11.60 -13.05
N ALA A 198 2.41 -12.70 -13.56
CA ALA A 198 3.23 -13.61 -12.79
C ALA A 198 4.56 -12.96 -12.36
N ASP A 199 5.19 -12.14 -13.21
CA ASP A 199 6.36 -11.33 -12.85
C ASP A 199 6.04 -10.22 -11.87
N ALA A 200 4.92 -9.52 -12.02
CA ALA A 200 4.46 -8.55 -11.03
C ALA A 200 4.23 -9.21 -9.66
N GLU A 201 3.69 -10.43 -9.62
CA GLU A 201 3.54 -11.18 -8.36
C GLU A 201 4.89 -11.68 -7.81
N ARG A 202 5.81 -12.16 -8.66
CA ARG A 202 7.18 -12.51 -8.26
C ARG A 202 7.89 -11.32 -7.64
N ALA A 203 7.85 -10.16 -8.30
CA ALA A 203 8.44 -8.91 -7.82
C ALA A 203 7.80 -8.42 -6.51
N TRP A 204 6.47 -8.47 -6.37
CA TRP A 204 5.78 -8.10 -5.13
C TRP A 204 6.14 -9.04 -3.96
N ARG A 205 6.21 -10.36 -4.21
CA ARG A 205 6.66 -11.34 -3.21
C ARG A 205 8.11 -11.08 -2.78
N GLN A 206 9.01 -10.76 -3.72
CA GLN A 206 10.41 -10.40 -3.44
C GLN A 206 10.52 -9.09 -2.65
N ALA A 207 9.79 -8.04 -3.04
CA ALA A 207 9.76 -6.77 -2.31
C ALA A 207 9.25 -6.94 -0.87
N GLY A 208 8.19 -7.74 -0.68
CA GLY A 208 7.69 -8.10 0.65
C GLY A 208 8.65 -8.96 1.48
N GLN A 209 9.51 -9.78 0.84
CA GLN A 209 10.60 -10.49 1.52
C GLN A 209 11.72 -9.51 1.93
N ALA A 210 12.15 -8.61 1.05
CA ALA A 210 13.15 -7.60 1.33
C ALA A 210 12.72 -6.65 2.46
N GLN A 211 11.46 -6.19 2.46
CA GLN A 211 10.91 -5.36 3.52
C GLN A 211 10.89 -6.08 4.88
N ARG A 212 10.56 -7.37 4.92
CA ARG A 212 10.65 -8.17 6.16
C ARG A 212 12.09 -8.36 6.62
N ALA A 213 13.02 -8.61 5.71
CA ALA A 213 14.44 -8.71 6.05
C ALA A 213 15.00 -7.39 6.61
N GLN A 214 14.60 -6.24 6.03
CA GLN A 214 14.92 -4.92 6.57
C GLN A 214 14.32 -4.72 7.97
N GLN A 215 13.04 -5.05 8.18
CA GLN A 215 12.40 -4.92 9.49
C GLN A 215 13.05 -5.82 10.56
N VAL A 216 13.55 -7.00 10.20
CA VAL A 216 14.33 -7.86 11.10
C VAL A 216 15.68 -7.22 11.40
N ALA A 217 16.43 -6.77 10.40
CA ALA A 217 17.73 -6.11 10.60
C ALA A 217 17.62 -4.80 11.43
N GLU A 218 16.52 -4.03 11.26
CA GLU A 218 16.23 -2.85 12.07
C GLU A 218 15.92 -3.20 13.53
N GLN A 219 15.19 -4.30 13.77
CA GLN A 219 14.92 -4.83 15.12
C GLN A 219 16.17 -5.41 15.78
N GLU A 220 16.98 -6.17 15.05
CA GLU A 220 18.25 -6.71 15.54
C GLU A 220 19.23 -5.58 15.90
N ALA A 221 19.35 -4.56 15.04
CA ALA A 221 20.18 -3.38 15.33
C ALA A 221 19.62 -2.54 16.49
N ALA A 222 18.29 -2.51 16.71
CA ALA A 222 17.68 -1.87 17.88
C ALA A 222 17.94 -2.66 19.17
N ALA A 223 17.80 -3.98 19.13
CA ALA A 223 18.13 -4.87 20.23
C ALA A 223 19.62 -4.80 20.60
N GLU A 224 20.52 -4.73 19.60
CA GLU A 224 21.95 -4.57 19.86
C GLU A 224 22.27 -3.21 20.51
N ARG A 225 21.65 -2.10 20.06
CA ARG A 225 21.78 -0.79 20.73
C ARG A 225 21.30 -0.87 22.17
N HIS A 226 20.14 -1.45 22.42
CA HIS A 226 19.59 -1.59 23.76
C HIS A 226 20.47 -2.47 24.68
N LEU A 227 21.02 -3.58 24.16
CA LEU A 227 21.96 -4.42 24.91
C LEU A 227 23.27 -3.69 25.23
N ARG A 228 23.77 -2.84 24.32
CA ARG A 228 24.93 -1.97 24.57
C ARG A 228 24.63 -0.90 25.63
N GLU A 229 23.46 -0.28 25.59
CA GLU A 229 22.99 0.68 26.61
C GLU A 229 22.86 0.01 28.00
N VAL A 230 22.24 -1.17 28.07
CA VAL A 230 22.13 -1.95 29.33
C VAL A 230 23.50 -2.36 29.85
N ALA A 231 24.43 -2.78 28.98
CA ALA A 231 25.79 -3.11 29.39
C ALA A 231 26.59 -1.89 29.87
N GLN A 232 26.37 -0.72 29.27
CA GLN A 232 26.96 0.55 29.73
C GLN A 232 26.39 0.98 31.09
N GLN A 233 25.07 0.86 31.30
CA GLN A 233 24.44 1.13 32.58
C GLN A 233 24.97 0.17 33.66
N GLN A 234 25.03 -1.13 33.39
CA GLN A 234 25.59 -2.12 34.33
C GLN A 234 27.06 -1.85 34.67
N ALA A 235 27.86 -1.35 33.71
CA ALA A 235 29.24 -0.94 33.97
C ALA A 235 29.31 0.29 34.88
N ALA A 236 28.48 1.31 34.64
CA ALA A 236 28.39 2.50 35.47
C ALA A 236 27.86 2.19 36.89
N ASP A 237 26.82 1.36 37.01
CA ASP A 237 26.28 0.89 38.29
C ASP A 237 27.33 0.10 39.07
N ALA A 238 28.13 -0.74 38.40
CA ALA A 238 29.21 -1.49 39.02
C ALA A 238 30.41 -0.61 39.42
N GLU A 239 30.69 0.48 38.68
CA GLU A 239 31.69 1.48 39.05
C GLU A 239 31.23 2.30 40.26
N GLN A 240 29.98 2.78 40.26
CA GLN A 240 29.38 3.45 41.40
C GLN A 240 29.35 2.54 42.64
N ALA A 241 28.95 1.27 42.51
CA ALA A 241 28.95 0.32 43.63
C ALA A 241 30.37 0.07 44.19
N ARG A 242 31.42 0.12 43.36
CA ARG A 242 32.82 0.07 43.81
C ARG A 242 33.23 1.35 44.53
N ALA A 243 32.87 2.52 44.01
CA ALA A 243 33.14 3.81 44.64
C ALA A 243 32.44 3.93 46.01
N ASP A 244 31.16 3.56 46.08
CA ASP A 244 30.38 3.42 47.32
C ASP A 244 31.04 2.48 48.33
N THR A 245 31.57 1.35 47.87
CA THR A 245 32.22 0.37 48.74
C THR A 245 33.57 0.88 49.24
N ALA A 246 34.36 1.55 48.39
CA ALA A 246 35.60 2.21 48.77
C ALA A 246 35.34 3.31 49.81
N ALA A 247 34.37 4.19 49.58
CA ALA A 247 33.99 5.25 50.52
C ALA A 247 33.53 4.70 51.89
N ARG A 248 32.83 3.56 51.92
CA ARG A 248 32.47 2.87 53.17
C ARG A 248 33.69 2.26 53.88
N LEU A 249 34.64 1.71 53.14
CA LEU A 249 35.89 1.19 53.71
C LEU A 249 36.77 2.32 54.25
N ASP A 250 36.90 3.43 53.52
CA ASP A 250 37.64 4.62 53.98
C ASP A 250 36.99 5.24 55.23
N ALA A 251 35.66 5.32 55.28
CA ALA A 251 34.93 5.76 56.47
C ALA A 251 35.15 4.81 57.67
N ALA A 252 35.07 3.50 57.46
CA ALA A 252 35.34 2.51 58.50
C ALA A 252 36.81 2.52 58.97
N HIS A 253 37.76 2.82 58.09
CA HIS A 253 39.16 3.04 58.45
C HIS A 253 39.33 4.32 59.28
N GLN A 254 38.67 5.42 58.92
CA GLN A 254 38.67 6.66 59.71
C GLN A 254 38.04 6.47 61.10
N GLU A 255 36.90 5.79 61.18
CA GLU A 255 36.25 5.41 62.44
C GLU A 255 37.17 4.53 63.30
N THR A 256 37.78 3.50 62.71
CA THR A 256 38.75 2.63 63.40
C THR A 256 39.95 3.43 63.91
N THR A 257 40.44 4.40 63.15
CA THR A 257 41.54 5.29 63.59
C THR A 257 41.10 6.19 64.75
N SER A 258 39.92 6.83 64.68
CA SER A 258 39.37 7.62 65.80
C SER A 258 39.25 6.78 67.07
N LEU A 259 38.69 5.57 66.97
CA LEU A 259 38.56 4.65 68.10
C LEU A 259 39.92 4.20 68.68
N LEU A 260 40.97 4.10 67.85
CA LEU A 260 42.34 3.81 68.30
C LEU A 260 43.01 5.02 68.96
N GLU A 261 42.71 6.24 68.51
CA GLU A 261 43.17 7.49 69.14
C GLU A 261 42.44 7.73 70.47
N GLU A 262 41.13 7.54 70.52
CA GLU A 262 40.31 7.55 71.74
C GLU A 262 40.78 6.51 72.75
N LEU A 263 41.09 5.28 72.31
CA LEU A 263 41.64 4.23 73.18
C LEU A 263 43.04 4.60 73.71
N GLN A 264 43.87 5.29 72.93
CA GLN A 264 45.16 5.81 73.40
C GLN A 264 44.97 6.96 74.39
N ALA A 265 44.05 7.90 74.12
CA ALA A 265 43.71 8.99 75.03
C ALA A 265 43.15 8.46 76.36
N ALA A 266 42.24 7.48 76.33
CA ALA A 266 41.70 6.83 77.53
C ALA A 266 42.78 6.08 78.33
N ARG A 267 43.75 5.44 77.66
CA ARG A 267 44.92 4.83 78.32
C ARG A 267 45.84 5.88 78.96
N ALA A 268 46.06 7.01 78.30
CA ALA A 268 46.83 8.12 78.84
C ALA A 268 46.14 8.76 80.05
N GLN A 269 44.82 8.98 79.98
CA GLN A 269 44.00 9.45 81.10
C GLN A 269 44.02 8.47 82.27
N LEU A 270 43.93 7.17 82.02
CA LEU A 270 44.03 6.15 83.07
C LEU A 270 45.41 6.14 83.74
N ALA A 271 46.49 6.30 82.97
CA ALA A 271 47.84 6.43 83.53
C ALA A 271 48.01 7.74 84.32
N GLU A 272 47.39 8.84 83.87
CA GLU A 272 47.39 10.10 84.61
C GLU A 272 46.59 9.98 85.92
N GLU A 273 45.40 9.37 85.91
CA GLU A 273 44.61 9.13 87.13
C GLU A 273 45.29 8.15 88.08
N GLN A 274 45.97 7.11 87.59
CA GLN A 274 46.84 6.26 88.42
C GLN A 274 47.97 7.07 89.06
N THR A 275 48.56 8.02 88.33
CA THR A 275 49.61 8.92 88.86
C THR A 275 49.04 9.93 89.86
N ARG A 276 47.87 10.51 89.59
CA ARG A 276 47.13 11.42 90.49
C ARG A 276 46.72 10.70 91.78
N HIS A 277 46.28 9.44 91.68
CA HIS A 277 45.95 8.58 92.82
C HIS A 277 47.20 8.21 93.63
N ALA A 278 48.29 7.78 92.99
CA ALA A 278 49.55 7.50 93.69
C ALA A 278 50.03 8.74 94.45
N ALA A 279 50.08 9.90 93.79
CA ALA A 279 50.42 11.17 94.43
C ALA A 279 49.37 11.64 95.47
N ALA A 280 48.13 11.13 95.46
CA ALA A 280 47.15 11.37 96.52
C ALA A 280 47.37 10.43 97.73
N THR A 281 47.74 9.17 97.50
CA THR A 281 48.20 8.23 98.52
C THR A 281 49.47 8.74 99.20
N ASP A 282 50.50 9.13 98.44
CA ASP A 282 51.74 9.71 98.98
C ASP A 282 51.45 10.95 99.85
N ARG A 283 50.47 11.78 99.47
CA ARG A 283 50.04 12.94 100.27
C ARG A 283 49.22 12.56 101.49
N ALA A 284 48.43 11.49 101.44
CA ALA A 284 47.71 10.96 102.59
C ALA A 284 48.68 10.35 103.61
N ASP A 285 49.63 9.54 103.16
CA ASP A 285 50.68 8.93 103.98
C ASP A 285 51.60 9.99 104.58
N ALA A 286 51.99 11.01 103.81
CA ALA A 286 52.75 12.15 104.32
C ALA A 286 51.93 13.00 105.32
N ALA A 287 50.62 13.13 105.13
CA ALA A 287 49.74 13.81 106.08
C ALA A 287 49.55 12.99 107.37
N GLU A 288 49.44 11.65 107.30
CA GLU A 288 49.39 10.78 108.48
C GLU A 288 50.73 10.77 109.22
N ALA A 289 51.86 10.73 108.51
CA ALA A 289 53.18 10.89 109.11
C ALA A 289 53.35 12.27 109.77
N ALA A 290 52.82 13.35 109.18
CA ALA A 290 52.79 14.67 109.79
C ALA A 290 51.85 14.74 111.00
N LEU A 291 50.70 14.06 110.97
CA LEU A 291 49.78 13.93 112.10
C LEU A 291 50.40 13.10 113.25
N SER A 292 51.15 12.04 112.96
CA SER A 292 51.94 11.33 113.97
C SER A 292 53.00 12.25 114.55
N LYS A 293 53.82 12.89 113.72
CA LYS A 293 54.87 13.81 114.16
C LYS A 293 54.33 14.98 115.01
N THR A 294 53.15 15.50 114.69
CA THR A 294 52.49 16.55 115.50
C THR A 294 51.87 16.01 116.78
N ARG A 295 51.37 14.76 116.81
CA ARG A 295 51.01 14.07 118.07
C ARG A 295 52.24 13.85 118.97
N ASP A 296 53.37 13.44 118.40
CA ASP A 296 54.63 13.26 119.12
C ASP A 296 55.16 14.60 119.66
N GLN A 297 55.15 15.65 118.84
CA GLN A 297 55.48 17.02 119.26
C GLN A 297 54.51 17.57 120.32
N LEU A 298 53.23 17.23 120.27
CA LEU A 298 52.25 17.61 121.30
C LEU A 298 52.48 16.82 122.61
N ALA A 299 52.87 15.54 122.52
CA ALA A 299 53.26 14.74 123.67
C ALA A 299 54.56 15.28 124.30
N ASP A 300 55.54 15.71 123.50
CA ASP A 300 56.74 16.40 123.98
C ASP A 300 56.42 17.78 124.56
N ALA A 301 55.53 18.56 123.93
CA ALA A 301 55.06 19.83 124.49
C ALA A 301 54.38 19.63 125.85
N HIS A 302 53.55 18.59 126.02
CA HIS A 302 52.98 18.24 127.32
C HIS A 302 54.02 17.67 128.32
N ARG A 303 55.07 16.98 127.86
CA ARG A 303 56.22 16.58 128.72
C ARG A 303 56.97 17.82 129.22
N GLN A 304 57.22 18.80 128.35
CA GLN A 304 57.84 20.09 128.67
C GLN A 304 56.95 20.97 129.55
N GLU A 305 55.65 21.01 129.29
CA GLU A 305 54.65 21.71 130.11
C GLU A 305 54.58 21.13 131.53
N ARG A 306 54.64 19.80 131.68
CA ARG A 306 54.73 19.15 133.00
C ARG A 306 56.03 19.50 133.71
N THR A 307 57.20 19.35 133.08
CA THR A 307 58.47 19.70 133.73
C THR A 307 58.60 21.20 134.03
N ALA A 308 57.96 22.07 133.25
CA ALA A 308 57.81 23.50 133.55
C ALA A 308 56.84 23.77 134.71
N ARG A 309 55.70 23.06 134.81
CA ARG A 309 54.83 23.11 136.01
C ARG A 309 55.56 22.60 137.24
N ASP A 310 56.33 21.52 137.13
CA ASP A 310 57.10 20.96 138.24
C ASP A 310 58.27 21.89 138.65
N SER A 311 58.90 22.61 137.72
CA SER A 311 59.91 23.62 138.07
C SER A 311 59.25 24.85 138.71
N ALA A 312 58.11 25.33 138.19
CA ALA A 312 57.32 26.40 138.80
C ALA A 312 56.82 26.03 140.21
N ALA A 313 56.34 24.80 140.42
CA ALA A 313 55.90 24.28 141.71
C ALA A 313 57.06 23.94 142.68
N ARG A 314 58.32 23.97 142.21
CA ARG A 314 59.52 23.98 143.06
C ARG A 314 59.95 25.43 143.38
N SER A 315 59.88 26.33 142.40
CA SER A 315 60.11 27.77 142.56
C SER A 315 59.15 28.40 143.56
N ASP A 316 57.84 28.10 143.47
CA ASP A 316 56.81 28.58 144.39
C ASP A 316 57.01 28.05 145.83
N ARG A 317 57.47 26.81 145.99
CA ARG A 317 57.85 26.26 147.32
C ARG A 317 59.07 26.96 147.89
N ALA A 318 60.14 27.12 147.11
CA ALA A 318 61.33 27.86 147.53
C ALA A 318 61.00 29.33 147.86
N ALA A 319 60.12 29.99 147.09
CA ALA A 319 59.66 31.34 147.36
C ALA A 319 58.86 31.43 148.68
N LYS A 320 58.07 30.40 149.01
CA LYS A 320 57.33 30.31 150.30
C LYS A 320 58.25 30.01 151.48
N GLU A 321 59.29 29.19 151.31
CA GLU A 321 60.34 29.00 152.33
C GLU A 321 61.18 30.26 152.55
N HIS A 322 61.53 30.98 151.48
CA HIS A 322 62.19 32.29 151.57
C HIS A 322 61.29 33.36 152.20
N ALA A 323 59.99 33.35 151.94
CA ALA A 323 59.04 34.24 152.62
C ALA A 323 58.97 33.93 154.13
N ALA A 324 58.89 32.66 154.52
CA ALA A 324 58.83 32.23 155.92
C ALA A 324 60.12 32.55 156.70
N THR A 325 61.29 32.36 156.08
CA THR A 325 62.57 32.79 156.69
C THR A 325 62.70 34.31 156.76
N ALA A 326 62.12 35.05 155.81
CA ALA A 326 62.09 36.52 155.86
C ALA A 326 61.16 37.09 156.94
N THR A 327 60.08 36.41 157.34
CA THR A 327 59.28 36.81 158.52
C THR A 327 60.02 36.51 159.82
N ALA A 328 60.57 35.30 159.99
CA ALA A 328 61.35 34.96 161.19
C ALA A 328 62.52 35.93 161.43
N ALA A 329 63.27 36.27 160.38
CA ALA A 329 64.37 37.23 160.44
C ALA A 329 63.91 38.68 160.75
N ARG A 330 62.63 39.03 160.54
CA ARG A 330 62.07 40.32 160.97
C ARG A 330 61.67 40.31 162.44
N GLU A 331 61.03 39.25 162.91
CA GLU A 331 60.63 39.11 164.32
C GLU A 331 61.84 39.11 165.26
N ASP A 332 62.93 38.42 164.90
CA ASP A 332 64.18 38.44 165.67
C ASP A 332 64.87 39.82 165.59
N ALA A 333 64.82 40.50 164.44
CA ALA A 333 65.38 41.85 164.29
C ALA A 333 64.59 42.93 165.08
N GLU A 334 63.29 42.75 165.29
CA GLU A 334 62.49 43.62 166.15
C GLU A 334 62.72 43.33 167.64
N ARG A 335 62.87 42.05 168.01
CA ARG A 335 63.24 41.63 169.38
C ARG A 335 64.58 42.22 169.81
N ALA A 336 65.60 42.12 168.96
CA ALA A 336 66.92 42.73 169.21
C ALA A 336 66.88 44.28 169.31
N ARG A 337 65.97 44.94 168.58
CA ARG A 337 65.78 46.41 168.68
C ARG A 337 65.14 46.82 170.00
N ALA A 338 64.17 46.05 170.49
CA ALA A 338 63.55 46.28 171.79
C ALA A 338 64.56 46.14 172.94
N GLU A 339 65.41 45.11 172.90
CA GLU A 339 66.48 44.89 173.89
C GLU A 339 67.51 46.03 173.90
N VAL A 340 67.94 46.50 172.73
CA VAL A 340 68.86 47.65 172.62
C VAL A 340 68.23 48.95 173.12
N GLN A 341 66.92 49.17 172.91
CA GLN A 341 66.23 50.34 173.47
C GLN A 341 66.08 50.25 175.00
N ALA A 342 65.75 49.08 175.54
CA ALA A 342 65.67 48.87 176.99
C ALA A 342 67.02 49.09 177.69
N ALA A 343 68.11 48.56 177.12
CA ALA A 343 69.46 48.77 177.63
C ALA A 343 69.89 50.25 177.60
N ARG A 344 69.46 50.99 176.56
CA ARG A 344 69.77 52.43 176.42
C ARG A 344 69.00 53.28 177.44
N ALA A 345 67.71 53.01 177.63
CA ALA A 345 66.91 53.67 178.66
C ALA A 345 67.46 53.46 180.09
N ALA A 346 67.96 52.25 180.39
CA ALA A 346 68.62 51.96 181.65
C ALA A 346 69.94 52.74 181.83
N ALA A 347 70.75 52.88 180.77
CA ALA A 347 71.98 53.67 180.80
C ALA A 347 71.72 55.18 180.97
N ASP A 348 70.72 55.73 180.28
CA ASP A 348 70.34 57.14 180.40
C ASP A 348 69.78 57.46 181.80
N ALA A 349 69.01 56.54 182.40
CA ALA A 349 68.54 56.67 183.79
C ALA A 349 69.70 56.66 184.81
N ALA A 350 70.69 55.77 184.65
CA ALA A 350 71.88 55.74 185.50
C ALA A 350 72.72 57.04 185.37
N MET A 351 72.84 57.57 184.16
CA MET A 351 73.55 58.84 183.90
C MET A 351 72.82 60.07 184.46
N ALA A 352 71.49 60.04 184.56
CA ALA A 352 70.72 61.09 185.25
C ALA A 352 70.96 61.06 186.77
N GLU A 353 70.96 59.87 187.39
CA GLU A 353 71.18 59.71 188.83
C GLU A 353 72.58 60.13 189.26
N VAL A 354 73.63 59.77 188.48
CA VAL A 354 75.01 60.21 188.75
C VAL A 354 75.14 61.74 188.65
N ARG A 355 74.40 62.41 187.75
CA ARG A 355 74.37 63.88 187.67
C ARG A 355 73.72 64.51 188.90
N ARG A 356 72.59 63.94 189.37
CA ARG A 356 71.87 64.40 190.57
C ARG A 356 72.78 64.37 191.81
N GLN A 357 73.46 63.25 192.03
CA GLN A 357 74.41 63.08 193.13
C GLN A 357 75.62 64.04 193.03
N LEU A 358 76.09 64.34 191.82
CA LEU A 358 77.17 65.31 191.59
C LEU A 358 76.74 66.76 191.90
N GLU A 359 75.46 67.10 191.74
CA GLU A 359 74.91 68.42 192.08
C GLU A 359 74.65 68.57 193.57
N GLU A 360 74.14 67.53 194.25
CA GLU A 360 74.02 67.50 195.72
C GLU A 360 75.40 67.66 196.40
N ALA A 361 76.42 66.92 195.97
CA ALA A 361 77.80 67.07 196.47
C ALA A 361 78.38 68.48 196.23
N ARG A 362 77.99 69.15 195.14
CA ARG A 362 78.39 70.55 194.82
C ARG A 362 77.60 71.60 195.60
N ALA A 363 76.44 71.24 196.16
CA ALA A 363 75.70 72.08 197.10
C ALA A 363 76.33 71.99 198.50
N GLU A 364 76.58 70.78 199.01
CA GLU A 364 77.25 70.58 200.31
C GLU A 364 78.65 71.21 200.35
N ALA A 365 79.46 71.03 199.30
CA ALA A 365 80.78 71.64 199.20
C ALA A 365 80.75 73.19 199.17
N ARG A 366 79.62 73.80 198.81
CA ARG A 366 79.41 75.26 198.92
C ARG A 366 79.03 75.65 200.34
N THR A 367 78.06 74.96 200.93
CA THR A 367 77.59 75.15 202.30
C THR A 367 78.72 74.99 203.34
N GLN A 368 79.68 74.09 203.12
CA GLN A 368 80.85 73.96 204.01
C GLN A 368 81.85 75.13 203.89
N ARG A 369 82.05 75.69 202.68
CA ARG A 369 82.94 76.85 202.48
C ARG A 369 82.39 78.12 203.14
N GLU A 370 81.08 78.32 203.06
CA GLU A 370 80.39 79.45 203.71
C GLU A 370 80.49 79.36 205.24
N ARG A 371 80.37 78.15 205.81
CA ARG A 371 80.60 77.91 207.25
C ARG A 371 82.05 78.16 207.67
N ALA A 372 83.03 77.79 206.84
CA ALA A 372 84.44 78.06 207.12
C ALA A 372 84.74 79.57 207.15
N ALA A 373 84.33 80.32 206.10
CA ALA A 373 84.50 81.77 206.04
C ALA A 373 83.81 82.50 207.23
N THR A 374 82.64 82.01 207.66
CA THR A 374 81.92 82.57 208.81
C THR A 374 82.63 82.33 210.15
N ALA A 375 83.41 81.25 210.27
CA ALA A 375 84.25 81.00 211.45
C ALA A 375 85.51 81.87 211.46
N GLU A 376 86.16 82.02 210.30
CA GLU A 376 87.36 82.84 210.11
C GLU A 376 87.10 84.33 210.40
N GLN A 377 85.96 84.86 209.94
CA GLN A 377 85.52 86.23 210.23
C GLN A 377 85.23 86.48 211.73
N ARG A 378 84.89 85.43 212.49
CA ARG A 378 84.71 85.49 213.96
C ARG A 378 86.03 85.44 214.73
N ALA A 379 87.07 84.81 214.18
CA ALA A 379 88.42 84.85 214.75
C ALA A 379 89.02 86.27 214.63
N GLN A 380 89.01 86.83 213.42
CA GLN A 380 89.58 88.15 213.14
C GLN A 380 88.91 89.29 213.94
N THR A 381 87.60 89.20 214.20
CA THR A 381 86.88 90.20 215.01
C THR A 381 87.17 90.08 216.50
N ALA A 382 87.49 88.89 217.03
CA ALA A 382 87.96 88.73 218.40
C ALA A 382 89.40 89.25 218.58
N GLU A 383 90.26 88.99 217.60
CA GLU A 383 91.67 89.41 217.59
C GLU A 383 91.82 90.94 217.56
N HIS A 384 91.05 91.63 216.71
CA HIS A 384 91.10 93.10 216.63
C HIS A 384 90.55 93.80 217.89
N ALA A 385 89.60 93.19 218.61
CA ALA A 385 89.11 93.70 219.88
C ALA A 385 90.16 93.56 221.00
N ALA A 386 90.92 92.46 221.01
CA ALA A 386 92.03 92.27 221.95
C ALA A 386 93.16 93.30 221.73
N GLU A 387 93.47 93.65 220.47
CA GLU A 387 94.43 94.72 220.17
C GLU A 387 93.99 96.10 220.69
N GLN A 388 92.69 96.45 220.59
CA GLN A 388 92.20 97.73 221.11
C GLN A 388 92.30 97.81 222.64
N ALA A 389 92.00 96.72 223.34
CA ALA A 389 92.22 96.61 224.78
C ALA A 389 93.71 96.76 225.16
N ALA A 390 94.64 96.34 224.29
CA ALA A 390 96.08 96.43 224.54
C ALA A 390 96.68 97.83 224.26
N ARG A 391 96.10 98.64 223.37
CA ARG A 391 96.67 99.94 222.95
C ARG A 391 96.31 101.13 223.83
N ALA A 392 95.14 101.14 224.47
CA ALA A 392 94.72 102.26 225.34
C ALA A 392 95.41 102.26 226.72
N ALA A 393 96.02 101.14 227.14
CA ALA A 393 96.70 101.01 228.43
C ALA A 393 98.13 101.59 228.47
N ARG A 394 98.53 102.43 227.49
CA ARG A 394 99.92 102.93 227.31
C ARG A 394 100.01 104.38 226.81
N GLY A 395 99.26 105.27 227.46
CA GLY A 395 99.41 106.73 227.42
C GLY A 395 98.55 107.29 228.56
N ASP A 396 99.16 107.64 229.70
CA ASP A 396 99.73 108.96 230.01
C ASP A 396 98.61 109.98 230.28
N GLN A 397 98.41 110.37 231.56
CA GLN A 397 99.11 111.45 232.30
C GLN A 397 98.56 112.84 231.94
#